data_AF-A0A932WPM1-F1
#
_entry.id   AF-A0A932WPM1-F1
#
_cell.length_a   1.000
_cell.length_b   1.000
_cell.length_c   1.000
_cell.angle_alpha   90.00
_cell.angle_beta   90.00
_cell.angle_gamma   90.00
#
_symmetry.space_group_name_H-M   'P 1'
#
loop_
_entity.id
_entity.type
_entity.pdbx_description
1 polymer ?
#
loop_
_entity_poly.entity_id
_entity_poly.type
_entity_poly.pdbx_seq_one_letter_code
_entity_poly.pdbx_strand_id
1 'polypeptide(L)'
;MGADAALARAIDDSKAWGAELAQQRSSWYRPLAPELVSHLLTRVAKIPPEPAPVTELRLTGNDRSAWSEHFTPALHDLESGRGFVIFDRLPVERLSEREATGLYWLIGQFLGEPMEQNVQGTLLYDVRDTGQDLASGARFSVTSYESSFHTDNSFGEAVLDYVGLLCLRTAKSGGASQNVSGHAVCRTLQRENPGVLEILASPFHVDRRGGVREGEAPTVRRPVVAWNDSELLIRYLRYWIEAGHDKAGEPLTADQRQALDTLDGVLQRPELRVEFELQPGQIYFINNRWILHNRTAFTDHPETELRRYLVRLWLQATT
;
A
#
# COMPACT_ATOMS: atom_id res chain seq x y z
N MET A 1 23.95 4.36 22.41
CA MET A 1 23.15 5.55 22.03
C MET A 1 21.75 5.32 22.53
N GLY A 2 21.16 6.24 23.30
CA GLY A 2 19.78 6.09 23.79
C GLY A 2 18.78 6.09 22.63
N ALA A 3 17.61 5.46 22.84
CA ALA A 3 16.54 5.37 21.83
C ALA A 3 16.19 6.74 21.23
N ASP A 4 16.24 7.80 22.03
CA ASP A 4 15.93 9.19 21.66
C ASP A 4 16.89 9.78 20.60
N ALA A 5 18.19 9.46 20.67
CA ALA A 5 19.18 9.93 19.70
C ALA A 5 19.15 9.15 18.37
N ALA A 6 18.63 7.92 18.38
CA ALA A 6 18.33 7.16 17.16
C ALA A 6 17.02 7.66 16.53
N LEU A 7 16.02 8.00 17.34
CA LEU A 7 14.72 8.55 16.96
C LEU A 7 14.86 9.83 16.11
N ALA A 8 15.69 10.77 16.58
CA ALA A 8 15.88 12.06 15.91
C ALA A 8 16.65 11.96 14.59
N ARG A 9 17.46 10.91 14.39
CA ARG A 9 18.31 10.75 13.19
C ARG A 9 17.60 10.14 12.00
N ALA A 10 16.42 9.55 12.20
CA ALA A 10 15.76 8.75 11.18
C ALA A 10 14.45 9.38 10.64
N ILE A 11 14.09 10.57 11.12
CA ILE A 11 13.05 11.39 10.51
C ILE A 11 13.70 12.19 9.36
N ASP A 12 13.40 11.79 8.13
CA ASP A 12 13.77 12.54 6.94
C ASP A 12 12.78 13.69 6.72
N ASP A 13 13.27 14.91 6.92
CA ASP A 13 12.44 16.10 6.81
C ASP A 13 11.91 16.35 5.39
N SER A 14 12.61 15.85 4.36
CA SER A 14 12.20 15.98 2.96
C SER A 14 11.02 15.05 2.61
N LYS A 15 10.85 13.96 3.37
CA LYS A 15 9.76 12.99 3.23
C LYS A 15 8.57 13.29 4.14
N ALA A 16 8.74 14.16 5.12
CA ALA A 16 7.71 14.54 6.08
C ALA A 16 6.86 15.73 5.60
N TRP A 17 6.08 15.47 4.55
CA TRP A 17 5.07 16.39 3.99
C TRP A 17 3.70 16.19 4.66
N GLY A 18 2.82 17.19 4.49
CA GLY A 18 1.41 17.17 4.89
C GLY A 18 0.46 17.53 3.75
N ALA A 19 -0.71 18.08 4.08
CA ALA A 19 -1.78 18.41 3.15
C ALA A 19 -1.39 19.47 2.10
N GLU A 20 -0.35 20.28 2.37
CA GLU A 20 0.19 21.24 1.41
C GLU A 20 0.67 20.60 0.11
N LEU A 21 1.06 19.32 0.15
CA LEU A 21 1.44 18.56 -1.04
C LEU A 21 0.29 18.50 -2.05
N ALA A 22 -0.97 18.59 -1.62
CA ALA A 22 -2.16 18.62 -2.48
C ALA A 22 -2.20 19.80 -3.46
N GLN A 23 -1.44 20.86 -3.19
CA GLN A 23 -1.30 21.99 -4.11
C GLN A 23 -0.37 21.67 -5.29
N GLN A 24 0.39 20.58 -5.19
CA GLN A 24 1.35 20.14 -6.20
C GLN A 24 0.87 18.90 -6.96
N ARG A 25 -0.46 18.69 -7.07
CA ARG A 25 -1.06 17.49 -7.68
C ARG A 25 -0.43 17.07 -8.99
N SER A 26 -0.12 18.01 -9.88
CA SER A 26 0.50 17.71 -11.18
C SER A 26 1.85 16.99 -11.06
N SER A 27 2.58 17.13 -9.95
CA SER A 27 3.84 16.42 -9.71
C SER A 27 3.65 14.94 -9.34
N TRP A 28 2.43 14.54 -8.97
CA TRP A 28 2.12 13.16 -8.58
C TRP A 28 1.86 12.26 -9.78
N TYR A 29 1.36 12.86 -10.86
CA TYR A 29 0.95 12.15 -12.07
C TYR A 29 2.10 12.02 -13.04
N ARG A 30 2.33 10.82 -13.55
CA ARG A 30 3.32 10.54 -14.58
C ARG A 30 2.65 9.95 -15.81
N PRO A 31 2.80 10.57 -16.99
CA PRO A 31 2.21 10.04 -18.21
C PRO A 31 2.91 8.74 -18.61
N LEU A 32 2.13 7.75 -19.02
CA LEU A 32 2.68 6.57 -19.69
C LEU A 32 2.90 6.88 -21.16
N ALA A 33 4.11 6.61 -21.67
CA ALA A 33 4.39 6.80 -23.09
C ALA A 33 3.47 5.90 -23.95
N PRO A 34 2.77 6.44 -24.98
CA PRO A 34 1.92 5.64 -25.85
C PRO A 34 2.67 4.47 -26.53
N GLU A 35 3.95 4.68 -26.83
CA GLU A 35 4.85 3.69 -27.42
C GLU A 35 5.15 2.55 -26.43
N LEU A 36 5.34 2.87 -25.14
CA LEU A 36 5.49 1.89 -24.08
C LEU A 36 4.22 1.05 -23.95
N VAL A 37 3.05 1.69 -23.87
CA VAL A 37 1.76 0.98 -23.74
C VAL A 37 1.55 0.06 -24.94
N SER A 38 1.79 0.55 -26.15
CA SER A 38 1.68 -0.23 -27.39
C SER A 38 2.65 -1.41 -27.39
N HIS A 39 3.91 -1.20 -26.98
CA HIS A 39 4.90 -2.25 -26.86
C HIS A 39 4.47 -3.34 -25.88
N LEU A 40 4.04 -2.97 -24.66
CA LEU A 40 3.60 -3.92 -23.65
C LEU A 40 2.31 -4.66 -24.07
N LEU A 41 1.39 -4.01 -24.79
CA LEU A 41 0.23 -4.68 -25.37
C LEU A 41 0.63 -5.81 -26.32
N THR A 42 1.69 -5.64 -27.11
CA THR A 42 2.20 -6.75 -27.96
C THR A 42 2.71 -7.93 -27.15
N ARG A 43 3.15 -7.71 -25.90
CA ARG A 43 3.56 -8.78 -24.97
C ARG A 43 2.34 -9.48 -24.40
N VAL A 44 1.34 -8.71 -23.99
CA VAL A 44 0.07 -9.24 -23.48
C VAL A 44 -0.67 -10.05 -24.56
N ALA A 45 -0.64 -9.62 -25.82
CA ALA A 45 -1.28 -10.35 -26.92
C ALA A 45 -0.65 -11.74 -27.20
N LYS A 46 0.54 -12.05 -26.67
CA LYS A 46 1.21 -13.35 -26.85
C LYS A 46 0.71 -14.42 -25.89
N ILE A 47 0.06 -14.04 -24.78
CA ILE A 47 -0.51 -15.04 -23.87
C ILE A 47 -1.87 -15.48 -24.43
N PRO A 48 -2.14 -16.79 -24.58
CA PRO A 48 -3.46 -17.24 -25.01
C PRO A 48 -4.54 -16.70 -24.06
N PRO A 49 -5.76 -16.42 -24.56
CA PRO A 49 -6.82 -15.82 -23.76
C PRO A 49 -7.16 -16.66 -22.52
N GLU A 50 -7.16 -18.00 -22.64
CA GLU A 50 -7.32 -18.96 -21.54
C GLU A 50 -6.57 -20.27 -21.86
N PRO A 51 -6.09 -21.04 -20.86
CA PRO A 51 -6.21 -20.85 -19.40
C PRO A 51 -5.03 -20.11 -18.74
N ALA A 52 -4.06 -19.60 -19.51
CA ALA A 52 -2.84 -19.03 -18.94
C ALA A 52 -3.12 -17.70 -18.20
N PRO A 53 -2.71 -17.52 -16.94
CA PRO A 53 -2.90 -16.26 -16.21
C PRO A 53 -1.90 -15.19 -16.68
N VAL A 54 -2.32 -13.92 -16.72
CA VAL A 54 -1.43 -12.80 -17.10
C VAL A 54 -0.19 -12.69 -16.22
N THR A 55 -0.24 -13.27 -15.01
CA THR A 55 0.88 -13.37 -14.07
C THR A 55 2.00 -14.30 -14.53
N GLU A 56 1.87 -15.00 -15.66
CA GLU A 56 2.97 -15.72 -16.33
C GLU A 56 3.81 -14.80 -17.23
N LEU A 57 3.32 -13.62 -17.59
CA LEU A 57 4.07 -12.67 -18.41
C LEU A 57 5.31 -12.18 -17.66
N ARG A 58 6.45 -12.13 -18.36
CA ARG A 58 7.72 -11.62 -17.83
C ARG A 58 8.30 -10.58 -18.77
N LEU A 59 8.87 -9.51 -18.20
CA LEU A 59 9.73 -8.61 -18.95
C LEU A 59 11.00 -9.36 -19.37
N THR A 60 11.39 -9.20 -20.63
CA THR A 60 12.69 -9.67 -21.13
C THR A 60 13.79 -8.64 -20.91
N GLY A 61 15.05 -9.05 -21.06
CA GLY A 61 16.18 -8.13 -21.01
C GLY A 61 16.07 -6.98 -22.04
N ASN A 62 15.48 -7.24 -23.20
CA ASN A 62 15.22 -6.21 -24.21
C ASN A 62 14.12 -5.24 -23.77
N ASP A 63 13.06 -5.73 -23.12
CA ASP A 63 12.00 -4.88 -22.58
C ASP A 63 12.56 -3.93 -21.51
N ARG A 64 13.39 -4.46 -20.60
CA ARG A 64 14.06 -3.68 -19.55
C ARG A 64 15.02 -2.64 -20.15
N SER A 65 15.88 -3.06 -21.07
CA SER A 65 16.85 -2.15 -21.71
C SER A 65 16.18 -0.99 -22.45
N ALA A 66 15.01 -1.22 -23.07
CA ALA A 66 14.30 -0.21 -23.82
C ALA A 66 13.51 0.78 -22.94
N TRP A 67 13.02 0.33 -21.78
CA TRP A 67 11.98 1.08 -21.05
C TRP A 67 12.26 1.36 -19.57
N SER A 68 13.29 0.78 -18.95
CA SER A 68 13.57 1.01 -17.52
C SER A 68 13.77 2.49 -17.18
N GLU A 69 14.41 3.28 -18.06
CA GLU A 69 14.63 4.73 -17.84
C GLU A 69 13.32 5.52 -17.71
N HIS A 70 12.23 5.05 -18.34
CA HIS A 70 10.90 5.67 -18.21
C HIS A 70 10.38 5.62 -16.77
N PHE A 71 10.81 4.62 -15.98
CA PHE A 71 10.36 4.38 -14.62
C PHE A 71 11.32 4.94 -13.56
N THR A 72 12.53 5.36 -13.92
CA THR A 72 13.50 5.97 -12.98
C THR A 72 12.92 7.14 -12.18
N PRO A 73 12.15 8.08 -12.77
CA PRO A 73 11.55 9.16 -12.00
C PRO A 73 10.48 8.68 -11.00
N ALA A 74 9.74 7.61 -11.33
CA ALA A 74 8.76 7.01 -10.43
C ALA A 74 9.43 6.29 -9.26
N LEU A 75 10.52 5.55 -9.52
CA LEU A 75 11.35 4.94 -8.48
C LEU A 75 11.95 6.00 -7.55
N HIS A 76 12.45 7.10 -8.10
CA HIS A 76 12.93 8.23 -7.29
C HIS A 76 11.81 8.80 -6.40
N ASP A 77 10.60 9.00 -6.94
CA ASP A 77 9.47 9.50 -6.17
C ASP A 77 9.06 8.55 -5.03
N LEU A 78 9.12 7.24 -5.26
CA LEU A 78 8.79 6.20 -4.28
C LEU A 78 9.85 6.09 -3.18
N GLU A 79 11.13 6.10 -3.53
CA GLU A 79 12.21 5.81 -2.59
C GLU A 79 12.75 7.05 -1.87
N SER A 80 12.97 8.12 -2.62
CA SER A 80 13.67 9.32 -2.13
C SER A 80 12.77 10.57 -2.13
N GLY A 81 11.62 10.51 -2.80
CA GLY A 81 10.68 11.61 -2.91
C GLY A 81 9.51 11.46 -1.93
N ARG A 82 8.31 11.77 -2.42
CA ARG A 82 7.07 11.82 -1.62
C ARG A 82 6.51 10.46 -1.21
N GLY A 83 7.08 9.36 -1.69
CA GLY A 83 6.66 8.00 -1.34
C GLY A 83 5.48 7.46 -2.15
N PHE A 84 5.01 8.18 -3.18
CA PHE A 84 3.93 7.70 -4.03
C PHE A 84 3.91 8.32 -5.42
N VAL A 85 3.31 7.62 -6.38
CA VAL A 85 3.17 8.05 -7.77
C VAL A 85 1.88 7.52 -8.38
N ILE A 86 1.30 8.28 -9.33
CA ILE A 86 0.16 7.85 -10.12
C ILE A 86 0.56 7.87 -11.60
N PHE A 87 0.53 6.72 -12.28
CA PHE A 87 0.63 6.66 -13.72
C PHE A 87 -0.72 6.98 -14.35
N ASP A 88 -0.75 7.94 -15.28
CA ASP A 88 -1.96 8.46 -15.91
C ASP A 88 -1.84 8.42 -17.44
N ARG A 89 -2.65 7.66 -18.16
CA ARG A 89 -3.41 6.49 -17.71
C ARG A 89 -3.38 5.43 -18.80
N LEU A 90 -3.65 4.19 -18.43
CA LEU A 90 -3.98 3.17 -19.41
C LEU A 90 -5.30 3.51 -20.11
N PRO A 91 -5.43 3.25 -21.43
CA PRO A 91 -6.64 3.52 -22.19
C PRO A 91 -7.71 2.42 -21.96
N VAL A 92 -8.11 2.20 -20.70
CA VAL A 92 -8.95 1.07 -20.28
C VAL A 92 -10.31 1.02 -20.97
N GLU A 93 -10.81 2.14 -21.50
CA GLU A 93 -12.05 2.18 -22.28
C GLU A 93 -11.95 1.40 -23.59
N ARG A 94 -10.73 1.08 -24.04
CA ARG A 94 -10.44 0.31 -25.26
C ARG A 94 -9.80 -1.05 -24.98
N LEU A 95 -9.66 -1.42 -23.71
CA LEU A 95 -9.00 -2.65 -23.28
C LEU A 95 -10.00 -3.57 -22.60
N SER A 96 -9.83 -4.88 -22.77
CA SER A 96 -10.41 -5.84 -21.84
C SER A 96 -9.78 -5.71 -20.45
N GLU A 97 -10.49 -6.15 -19.41
CA GLU A 97 -9.93 -6.22 -18.05
C GLU A 97 -8.63 -7.05 -18.01
N ARG A 98 -8.56 -8.11 -18.83
CA ARG A 98 -7.36 -8.95 -18.97
C ARG A 98 -6.19 -8.17 -19.58
N GLU A 99 -6.43 -7.37 -20.60
CA GLU A 99 -5.38 -6.53 -21.18
C GLU A 99 -4.90 -5.46 -20.20
N ALA A 100 -5.83 -4.79 -19.52
CA ALA A 100 -5.50 -3.76 -18.52
C ALA A 100 -4.69 -4.35 -17.35
N THR A 101 -5.08 -5.52 -16.84
CA THR A 101 -4.34 -6.22 -15.77
C THR A 101 -3.00 -6.77 -16.24
N GLY A 102 -2.90 -7.25 -17.48
CA GLY A 102 -1.63 -7.67 -18.09
C GLY A 102 -0.64 -6.52 -18.28
N LEU A 103 -1.11 -5.35 -18.71
CA LEU A 103 -0.31 -4.13 -18.77
C LEU A 103 0.17 -3.70 -17.40
N TYR A 104 -0.74 -3.65 -16.43
CA TYR A 104 -0.42 -3.31 -15.05
C TYR A 104 0.61 -4.27 -14.44
N TRP A 105 0.47 -5.56 -14.69
CA TRP A 105 1.42 -6.59 -14.26
C TRP A 105 2.84 -6.36 -14.82
N LEU A 106 2.95 -6.05 -16.11
CA LEU A 106 4.23 -5.75 -16.75
C LEU A 106 4.82 -4.42 -16.28
N ILE A 107 3.98 -3.40 -16.07
CA ILE A 107 4.40 -2.11 -15.51
C ILE A 107 4.97 -2.30 -14.10
N GLY A 108 4.31 -3.09 -13.25
CA GLY A 108 4.79 -3.39 -11.90
C GLY A 108 6.20 -4.01 -11.88
N GLN A 109 6.51 -4.88 -12.85
CA GLN A 109 7.84 -5.50 -12.96
C GLN A 109 8.98 -4.52 -13.30
N PHE A 110 8.69 -3.31 -13.78
CA PHE A 110 9.71 -2.25 -13.90
C PHE A 110 10.02 -1.57 -12.56
N LEU A 111 9.12 -1.66 -11.59
CA LEU A 111 9.29 -1.05 -10.26
C LEU A 111 9.85 -2.04 -9.23
N GLY A 112 9.53 -3.32 -9.35
CA GLY A 112 10.00 -4.36 -8.43
C GLY A 112 9.52 -5.75 -8.79
N GLU A 113 9.90 -6.75 -7.99
CA GLU A 113 9.44 -8.12 -8.16
C GLU A 113 8.09 -8.36 -7.49
N PRO A 114 7.10 -8.92 -8.20
CA PRO A 114 5.80 -9.26 -7.61
C PRO A 114 5.86 -10.23 -6.44
N MET A 115 5.08 -9.95 -5.40
CA MET A 115 4.95 -10.76 -4.19
C MET A 115 3.56 -11.37 -4.06
N GLU A 116 3.51 -12.57 -3.48
CA GLU A 116 2.26 -13.23 -3.11
C GLU A 116 1.58 -12.52 -1.93
N GLN A 117 0.25 -12.38 -2.00
CA GLN A 117 -0.54 -11.63 -1.01
C GLN A 117 -1.26 -12.51 0.02
N ASN A 118 -1.25 -13.82 -0.18
CA ASN A 118 -1.91 -14.82 0.67
C ASN A 118 -1.31 -16.21 0.44
N VAL A 119 -1.73 -17.18 1.26
CA VAL A 119 -1.27 -18.58 1.19
C VAL A 119 -1.68 -19.31 -0.09
N GLN A 120 -2.62 -18.76 -0.86
CA GLN A 120 -3.01 -19.27 -2.18
C GLN A 120 -2.09 -18.79 -3.31
N GLY A 121 -1.07 -17.98 -3.00
CA GLY A 121 -0.16 -17.45 -4.01
C GLY A 121 -0.78 -16.38 -4.92
N THR A 122 -1.82 -15.67 -4.44
CA THR A 122 -2.46 -14.62 -5.25
C THR A 122 -1.50 -13.44 -5.45
N LEU A 123 -1.16 -13.15 -6.72
CA LEU A 123 -0.24 -12.07 -7.10
C LEU A 123 -0.98 -10.77 -7.46
N LEU A 124 -2.06 -10.88 -8.23
CA LEU A 124 -3.00 -9.79 -8.53
C LEU A 124 -4.28 -10.04 -7.73
N TYR A 125 -4.64 -9.10 -6.85
CA TYR A 125 -5.73 -9.27 -5.89
C TYR A 125 -6.88 -8.31 -6.17
N ASP A 126 -8.10 -8.83 -6.29
CA ASP A 126 -9.30 -8.03 -6.53
C ASP A 126 -9.67 -7.21 -5.28
N VAL A 127 -9.77 -5.89 -5.44
CA VAL A 127 -10.22 -4.96 -4.40
C VAL A 127 -11.58 -4.39 -4.83
N ARG A 128 -12.65 -5.02 -4.34
CA ARG A 128 -14.05 -4.72 -4.64
C ARG A 128 -14.96 -5.19 -3.53
N ASP A 129 -16.09 -4.51 -3.30
CA ASP A 129 -17.08 -4.98 -2.33
C ASP A 129 -17.70 -6.31 -2.79
N THR A 130 -17.66 -7.31 -1.92
CA THR A 130 -18.23 -8.64 -2.15
C THR A 130 -19.50 -8.89 -1.33
N GLY A 131 -19.96 -7.89 -0.57
CA GLY A 131 -21.08 -8.00 0.36
C GLY A 131 -20.74 -8.72 1.67
N GLN A 132 -19.45 -8.96 1.93
CA GLN A 132 -18.99 -9.53 3.20
C GLN A 132 -19.03 -8.49 4.32
N ASP A 133 -19.17 -8.97 5.56
CA ASP A 133 -19.28 -8.11 6.74
C ASP A 133 -17.97 -8.09 7.57
N LEU A 134 -17.54 -6.91 7.98
CA LEU A 134 -16.40 -6.74 8.88
C LEU A 134 -16.60 -7.43 10.22
N ALA A 135 -17.84 -7.50 10.73
CA ALA A 135 -18.14 -8.21 11.98
C ALA A 135 -17.82 -9.71 11.89
N SER A 136 -17.84 -10.27 10.67
CA SER A 136 -17.45 -11.66 10.41
C SER A 136 -15.94 -11.85 10.17
N GLY A 137 -15.14 -10.80 10.33
CA GLY A 137 -13.68 -10.82 10.15
C GLY A 137 -13.21 -10.58 8.71
N ALA A 138 -14.08 -10.08 7.82
CA ALA A 138 -13.74 -9.74 6.45
C ALA A 138 -12.60 -8.68 6.38
N ARG A 139 -11.84 -8.71 5.28
CA ARG A 139 -10.82 -7.67 5.02
C ARG A 139 -11.50 -6.42 4.45
N PHE A 140 -11.01 -5.22 4.79
CA PHE A 140 -11.51 -3.96 4.21
C PHE A 140 -11.42 -3.91 2.67
N SER A 141 -10.52 -4.68 2.07
CA SER A 141 -10.38 -4.80 0.61
C SER A 141 -11.61 -5.41 -0.07
N VAL A 142 -12.46 -6.11 0.67
CA VAL A 142 -13.65 -6.79 0.15
C VAL A 142 -14.98 -6.22 0.63
N THR A 143 -14.96 -5.01 1.21
CA THR A 143 -16.12 -4.31 1.77
C THR A 143 -16.15 -2.83 1.34
N SER A 144 -17.31 -2.18 1.48
CA SER A 144 -17.54 -0.75 1.17
C SER A 144 -17.28 0.22 2.32
N TYR A 145 -17.10 -0.27 3.54
CA TYR A 145 -16.80 0.52 4.73
C TYR A 145 -15.49 1.31 4.57
N GLU A 146 -15.34 2.42 5.30
CA GLU A 146 -14.01 3.03 5.41
C GLU A 146 -13.00 2.02 5.98
N SER A 147 -11.77 2.06 5.48
CA SER A 147 -10.70 1.26 6.09
C SER A 147 -10.17 1.94 7.35
N SER A 148 -8.88 1.84 7.60
CA SER A 148 -8.15 2.65 8.58
C SER A 148 -6.78 2.96 8.00
N PHE A 149 -6.07 3.97 8.50
CA PHE A 149 -4.69 4.17 8.10
C PHE A 149 -3.84 2.94 8.44
N HIS A 150 -3.14 2.42 7.43
CA HIS A 150 -2.34 1.21 7.58
C HIS A 150 -1.20 1.11 6.57
N THR A 151 -0.30 0.18 6.85
CA THR A 151 0.67 -0.38 5.91
C THR A 151 0.27 -1.84 5.65
N ASP A 152 0.33 -2.28 4.40
CA ASP A 152 0.04 -3.66 4.05
C ASP A 152 1.11 -4.62 4.58
N ASN A 153 0.71 -5.87 4.81
CA ASN A 153 1.59 -6.94 5.27
C ASN A 153 2.40 -6.63 6.54
N SER A 154 1.80 -5.91 7.51
CA SER A 154 2.46 -5.49 8.74
C SER A 154 3.01 -6.65 9.61
N PHE A 155 2.52 -7.87 9.43
CA PHE A 155 3.06 -9.09 10.10
C PHE A 155 4.19 -9.81 9.33
N GLY A 156 4.34 -9.60 8.02
CA GLY A 156 5.24 -10.39 7.18
C GLY A 156 6.72 -10.25 7.56
N GLU A 157 7.48 -11.34 7.46
CA GLU A 157 8.94 -11.32 7.72
C GLU A 157 9.67 -10.49 6.67
N ALA A 158 9.43 -10.77 5.38
CA ALA A 158 9.84 -9.90 4.30
C ALA A 158 9.06 -8.58 4.39
N VAL A 159 9.78 -7.46 4.30
CA VAL A 159 9.18 -6.14 4.17
C VAL A 159 8.59 -6.03 2.78
N LEU A 160 7.33 -5.63 2.71
CA LEU A 160 6.68 -5.26 1.46
C LEU A 160 7.05 -3.81 1.16
N ASP A 161 7.76 -3.58 0.06
CA ASP A 161 8.27 -2.25 -0.30
C ASP A 161 7.21 -1.42 -1.02
N TYR A 162 6.50 -1.99 -2.00
CA TYR A 162 5.46 -1.25 -2.74
C TYR A 162 4.10 -1.92 -2.73
N VAL A 163 3.07 -1.10 -2.57
CA VAL A 163 1.68 -1.47 -2.84
C VAL A 163 1.20 -0.69 -4.05
N GLY A 164 0.69 -1.40 -5.05
CA GLY A 164 0.09 -0.83 -6.24
C GLY A 164 -1.43 -1.04 -6.28
N LEU A 165 -2.14 -0.13 -6.93
CA LEU A 165 -3.56 -0.25 -7.27
C LEU A 165 -3.80 0.21 -8.72
N LEU A 166 -4.31 -0.68 -9.57
CA LEU A 166 -4.92 -0.31 -10.85
C LEU A 166 -6.42 -0.01 -10.63
N CYS A 167 -6.90 1.15 -11.07
CA CYS A 167 -8.32 1.44 -11.11
C CYS A 167 -8.93 0.98 -12.44
N LEU A 168 -9.81 -0.04 -12.38
CA LEU A 168 -10.62 -0.45 -13.54
C LEU A 168 -11.96 0.28 -13.56
N ARG A 169 -12.58 0.44 -12.38
CA ARG A 169 -13.85 1.16 -12.19
C ARG A 169 -13.88 1.87 -10.85
N THR A 170 -14.53 3.03 -10.81
CA THR A 170 -14.81 3.79 -9.58
C THR A 170 -16.14 3.37 -8.96
N ALA A 171 -16.33 3.72 -7.69
CA ALA A 171 -17.65 3.62 -7.05
C ALA A 171 -18.60 4.70 -7.59
N LYS A 172 -19.88 4.61 -7.23
CA LYS A 172 -20.87 5.66 -7.52
C LYS A 172 -20.55 6.96 -6.79
N SER A 173 -20.08 6.86 -5.54
CA SER A 173 -19.64 8.00 -4.73
C SER A 173 -18.70 7.55 -3.61
N GLY A 174 -17.76 8.42 -3.22
CA GLY A 174 -16.79 8.14 -2.17
C GLY A 174 -15.67 7.20 -2.63
N GLY A 175 -14.92 6.63 -1.69
CA GLY A 175 -13.83 5.70 -1.99
C GLY A 175 -12.53 6.37 -2.41
N ALA A 176 -12.38 7.66 -2.05
CA ALA A 176 -11.15 8.42 -2.19
C ALA A 176 -10.00 7.74 -1.42
N SER A 177 -8.83 7.71 -2.06
CA SER A 177 -7.57 7.29 -1.47
C SER A 177 -6.98 8.41 -0.62
N GLN A 178 -6.41 8.04 0.52
CA GLN A 178 -5.78 8.95 1.46
C GLN A 178 -4.38 8.45 1.82
N ASN A 179 -3.42 9.36 1.87
CA ASN A 179 -2.05 9.09 2.29
C ASN A 179 -1.63 9.99 3.44
N VAL A 180 -0.82 9.44 4.32
CA VAL A 180 -0.10 10.17 5.36
C VAL A 180 1.36 9.72 5.34
N SER A 181 2.28 10.68 5.37
CA SER A 181 3.71 10.40 5.53
C SER A 181 4.02 9.95 6.95
N GLY A 182 4.58 8.75 7.09
CA GLY A 182 5.09 8.23 8.35
C GLY A 182 6.15 9.14 8.97
N HIS A 183 6.98 9.80 8.14
CA HIS A 183 7.96 10.76 8.64
C HIS A 183 7.29 11.98 9.28
N ALA A 184 6.19 12.49 8.69
CA ALA A 184 5.43 13.59 9.27
C ALA A 184 4.72 13.19 10.58
N VAL A 185 4.21 11.95 10.64
CA VAL A 185 3.63 11.38 11.86
C VAL A 185 4.68 11.26 12.96
N CYS A 186 5.84 10.66 12.68
CA CYS A 186 6.93 10.54 13.64
C CYS A 186 7.44 11.91 14.10
N ARG A 187 7.58 12.90 13.20
CA ARG A 187 7.93 14.28 13.56
C ARG A 187 6.91 14.89 14.52
N THR A 188 5.62 14.68 14.26
CA THR A 188 4.54 15.20 15.11
C THR A 188 4.57 14.55 16.49
N LEU A 189 4.68 13.22 16.54
CA LEU A 189 4.78 12.47 17.79
C LEU A 189 6.03 12.85 18.59
N GLN A 190 7.17 13.03 17.94
CA GLN A 190 8.40 13.45 18.63
C GLN A 190 8.26 14.82 19.31
N ARG A 191 7.56 15.76 18.66
CA ARG A 191 7.38 17.12 19.19
C ARG A 191 6.34 17.20 20.30
N GLU A 192 5.25 16.44 20.17
CA GLU A 192 4.08 16.59 21.04
C GLU A 192 3.98 15.49 22.10
N ASN A 193 4.48 14.28 21.81
CA ASN A 193 4.30 13.08 22.62
C ASN A 193 5.56 12.16 22.55
N PRO A 194 6.77 12.63 22.92
CA PRO A 194 8.01 11.90 22.65
C PRO A 194 8.05 10.48 23.25
N GLY A 195 7.45 10.27 24.43
CA GLY A 195 7.36 8.94 25.06
C GLY A 195 6.52 7.92 24.28
N VAL A 196 5.59 8.38 23.41
CA VAL A 196 4.77 7.48 22.59
C VAL A 196 5.63 6.73 21.56
N LEU A 197 6.63 7.39 20.98
CA LEU A 197 7.49 6.74 19.99
C LEU A 197 8.33 5.61 20.59
N GLU A 198 8.78 5.75 21.83
CA GLU A 198 9.50 4.68 22.53
C GLU A 198 8.62 3.44 22.75
N ILE A 199 7.35 3.64 23.11
CA ILE A 199 6.37 2.57 23.24
C ILE A 199 6.09 1.93 21.87
N LEU A 200 5.89 2.73 20.83
CA LEU A 200 5.64 2.23 19.46
C LEU A 200 6.85 1.48 18.87
N ALA A 201 8.06 1.78 19.34
CA ALA A 201 9.28 1.05 18.99
C ALA A 201 9.48 -0.25 19.78
N SER A 202 8.64 -0.51 20.78
CA SER A 202 8.63 -1.78 21.51
C SER A 202 7.78 -2.83 20.78
N PRO A 203 8.07 -4.14 20.89
CA PRO A 203 7.32 -5.16 20.14
C PRO A 203 5.89 -5.40 20.65
N PHE A 204 4.92 -5.35 19.73
CA PHE A 204 3.51 -5.72 19.90
C PHE A 204 3.22 -7.08 19.28
N HIS A 205 2.21 -7.79 19.76
CA HIS A 205 1.68 -8.95 19.06
C HIS A 205 0.87 -8.51 17.85
N VAL A 206 1.15 -9.09 16.69
CA VAL A 206 0.41 -8.87 15.44
C VAL A 206 -0.13 -10.21 14.95
N ASP A 207 -1.43 -10.26 14.64
CA ASP A 207 -2.10 -11.42 14.07
C ASP A 207 -1.54 -11.76 12.67
N ARG A 208 -1.20 -13.03 12.45
CA ARG A 208 -0.73 -13.55 11.15
C ARG A 208 -1.89 -13.94 10.21
N ARG A 209 -3.13 -13.66 10.60
CA ARG A 209 -4.36 -13.78 9.78
C ARG A 209 -4.57 -15.15 9.15
N GLY A 210 -4.20 -16.21 9.88
CA GLY A 210 -4.34 -17.60 9.43
C GLY A 210 -3.31 -18.04 8.39
N GLY A 211 -2.35 -17.18 8.03
CA GLY A 211 -1.22 -17.52 7.17
C GLY A 211 -0.11 -18.27 7.91
N VAL A 212 -0.49 -19.23 8.77
CA VAL A 212 0.43 -19.98 9.63
C VAL A 212 0.38 -21.45 9.25
N ARG A 213 1.55 -22.09 9.16
CA ARG A 213 1.62 -23.55 9.02
C ARG A 213 1.32 -24.21 10.38
N GLU A 214 0.97 -25.49 10.34
CA GLU A 214 0.78 -26.28 11.56
C GLU A 214 2.03 -26.20 12.45
N GLY A 215 1.84 -25.88 13.74
CA GLY A 215 2.92 -25.72 14.71
C GLY A 215 3.57 -24.34 14.79
N GLU A 216 3.26 -23.41 13.88
CA GLU A 216 3.76 -22.04 13.98
C GLU A 216 2.93 -21.18 14.94
N ALA A 217 3.56 -20.20 15.58
CA ALA A 217 2.86 -19.25 16.45
C ALA A 217 1.78 -18.47 15.68
N PRO A 218 0.58 -18.29 16.25
CA PRO A 218 -0.54 -17.60 15.59
C PRO A 218 -0.31 -16.09 15.43
N THR A 219 0.66 -15.55 16.18
CA THR A 219 1.02 -14.13 16.20
C THR A 219 2.52 -13.97 16.07
N VAL A 220 2.96 -12.78 15.68
CA VAL A 220 4.37 -12.40 15.62
C VAL A 220 4.58 -11.13 16.45
N ARG A 221 5.74 -11.01 17.10
CA ARG A 221 6.10 -9.79 17.83
C ARG A 221 6.89 -8.84 16.94
N ARG A 222 6.38 -7.63 16.72
CA ARG A 222 7.01 -6.59 15.89
C ARG A 222 6.73 -5.20 16.48
N PRO A 223 7.68 -4.27 16.39
CA PRO A 223 7.39 -2.87 16.71
C PRO A 223 6.47 -2.27 15.64
N VAL A 224 5.69 -1.26 16.03
CA VAL A 224 4.89 -0.46 15.09
C VAL A 224 5.81 0.48 14.30
N VAL A 225 6.81 1.05 14.97
CA VAL A 225 7.80 1.94 14.35
C VAL A 225 9.19 1.36 14.56
N ALA A 226 9.95 1.19 13.48
CA ALA A 226 11.33 0.75 13.51
C ALA A 226 12.18 1.59 12.55
N TRP A 227 13.49 1.50 12.73
CA TRP A 227 14.46 2.11 11.83
C TRP A 227 15.58 1.12 11.52
N ASN A 228 15.89 0.96 10.24
CA ASN A 228 17.05 0.20 9.79
C ASN A 228 17.93 1.09 8.92
N ASP A 229 19.23 1.19 9.21
CA ASP A 229 20.21 1.92 8.40
C ASP A 229 19.77 3.33 7.93
N SER A 230 19.00 4.04 8.77
CA SER A 230 18.42 5.39 8.53
C SER A 230 17.09 5.45 7.76
N GLU A 231 16.46 4.31 7.46
CA GLU A 231 15.13 4.25 6.86
C GLU A 231 14.05 3.94 7.89
N LEU A 232 12.98 4.74 7.86
CA LEU A 232 11.78 4.54 8.65
C LEU A 232 10.99 3.34 8.11
N LEU A 233 10.60 2.45 9.03
CA LEU A 233 9.68 1.37 8.79
C LEU A 233 8.51 1.50 9.76
N ILE A 234 7.30 1.67 9.22
CA ILE A 234 6.05 1.61 9.97
C ILE A 234 5.33 0.33 9.58
N ARG A 235 4.93 -0.45 10.59
CA ARG A 235 4.13 -1.66 10.44
C ARG A 235 2.87 -1.50 11.27
N TYR A 236 1.84 -0.94 10.66
CA TYR A 236 0.64 -0.56 11.37
C TYR A 236 -0.63 -1.05 10.70
N LEU A 237 -1.45 -1.76 11.48
CA LEU A 237 -2.86 -1.95 11.23
C LEU A 237 -3.50 -2.29 12.59
N ARG A 238 -4.17 -1.30 13.20
CA ARG A 238 -4.68 -1.35 14.59
C ARG A 238 -5.37 -2.67 14.93
N TYR A 239 -6.31 -3.06 14.07
CA TYR A 239 -7.09 -4.28 14.25
C TYR A 239 -6.24 -5.55 14.34
N TRP A 240 -5.14 -5.67 13.58
CA TRP A 240 -4.26 -6.84 13.64
C TRP A 240 -3.39 -6.87 14.89
N ILE A 241 -3.06 -5.70 15.45
CA ILE A 241 -2.35 -5.58 16.72
C ILE A 241 -3.27 -6.05 17.86
N GLU A 242 -4.49 -5.52 17.93
CA GLU A 242 -5.46 -5.89 18.96
C GLU A 242 -5.82 -7.38 18.89
N ALA A 243 -6.16 -7.89 17.70
CA ALA A 243 -6.41 -9.32 17.50
C ALA A 243 -5.18 -10.19 17.81
N GLY A 244 -3.96 -9.67 17.59
CA GLY A 244 -2.72 -10.33 17.95
C GLY A 244 -2.57 -10.48 19.47
N HIS A 245 -2.78 -9.40 20.21
CA HIS A 245 -2.73 -9.43 21.68
C HIS A 245 -3.81 -10.35 22.28
N ASP A 246 -5.03 -10.31 21.73
CA ASP A 246 -6.11 -11.21 22.16
C ASP A 246 -5.75 -12.69 21.93
N LYS A 247 -5.21 -13.03 20.75
CA LYS A 247 -4.78 -14.41 20.42
C LYS A 247 -3.59 -14.88 21.26
N ALA A 248 -2.71 -13.96 21.66
CA ALA A 248 -1.59 -14.27 22.53
C ALA A 248 -2.01 -14.48 23.99
N GLY A 249 -3.21 -14.04 24.38
CA GLY A 249 -3.63 -14.02 25.79
C GLY A 249 -2.86 -12.98 26.61
N GLU A 250 -2.25 -12.00 25.94
CA GLU A 250 -1.44 -10.94 26.53
C GLU A 250 -2.07 -9.57 26.19
N PRO A 251 -3.04 -9.07 26.97
CA PRO A 251 -3.70 -7.80 26.66
C PRO A 251 -2.73 -6.62 26.59
N LEU A 252 -3.02 -5.66 25.71
CA LEU A 252 -2.30 -4.39 25.66
C LEU A 252 -2.29 -3.70 27.04
N THR A 253 -1.12 -3.21 27.46
CA THR A 253 -1.01 -2.36 28.65
C THR A 253 -1.74 -1.02 28.44
N ALA A 254 -2.00 -0.29 29.52
CA ALA A 254 -2.60 1.05 29.43
C ALA A 254 -1.74 1.99 28.58
N ASP A 255 -0.42 1.96 28.76
CA ASP A 255 0.52 2.79 28.00
C ASP A 255 0.58 2.40 26.52
N GLN A 256 0.58 1.10 26.21
CA GLN A 256 0.50 0.61 24.84
C GLN A 256 -0.79 1.05 24.14
N ARG A 257 -1.93 0.93 24.82
CA ARG A 257 -3.22 1.38 24.28
C ARG A 257 -3.22 2.88 24.03
N GLN A 258 -2.78 3.66 25.02
CA GLN A 258 -2.68 5.12 24.89
C GLN A 258 -1.73 5.53 23.75
N ALA A 259 -0.62 4.82 23.54
CA ALA A 259 0.30 5.07 22.45
C ALA A 259 -0.35 4.83 21.07
N LEU A 260 -1.09 3.72 20.92
CA LEU A 260 -1.83 3.42 19.69
C LEU A 260 -2.97 4.43 19.46
N ASP A 261 -3.71 4.81 20.50
CA ASP A 261 -4.78 5.81 20.41
C ASP A 261 -4.22 7.20 20.04
N THR A 262 -3.04 7.55 20.54
CA THR A 262 -2.35 8.80 20.19
C THR A 262 -1.89 8.78 18.73
N LEU A 263 -1.34 7.64 18.26
CA LEU A 263 -0.99 7.46 16.85
C LEU A 263 -2.22 7.60 15.94
N ASP A 264 -3.32 6.94 16.27
CA ASP A 264 -4.59 7.06 15.53
C ASP A 264 -5.08 8.51 15.48
N GLY A 265 -5.02 9.23 16.60
CA GLY A 265 -5.37 10.64 16.68
C GLY A 265 -4.49 11.54 15.79
N VAL A 266 -3.19 11.25 15.67
CA VAL A 266 -2.29 11.96 14.75
C VAL A 266 -2.60 11.61 13.29
N LEU A 267 -2.82 10.33 12.97
CA LEU A 267 -3.14 9.88 11.60
C LEU A 267 -4.44 10.50 11.05
N GLN A 268 -5.40 10.81 11.92
CA GLN A 268 -6.68 11.43 11.53
C GLN A 268 -6.59 12.94 11.24
N ARG A 269 -5.47 13.60 11.58
CA ARG A 269 -5.28 15.05 11.40
C ARG A 269 -5.33 15.44 9.92
N PRO A 270 -6.29 16.29 9.50
CA PRO A 270 -6.45 16.68 8.11
C PRO A 270 -5.21 17.35 7.51
N GLU A 271 -4.44 18.09 8.31
CA GLU A 271 -3.23 18.79 7.89
C GLU A 271 -2.06 17.85 7.53
N LEU A 272 -2.11 16.58 7.93
CA LEU A 272 -1.10 15.57 7.57
C LEU A 272 -1.51 14.73 6.35
N ARG A 273 -2.73 14.92 5.86
CA ARG A 273 -3.37 14.01 4.92
C ARG A 273 -3.44 14.59 3.52
N VAL A 274 -3.04 13.77 2.56
CA VAL A 274 -3.31 14.00 1.13
C VAL A 274 -4.43 13.06 0.70
N GLU A 275 -5.47 13.61 0.06
CA GLU A 275 -6.63 12.86 -0.44
C GLU A 275 -6.83 13.06 -1.95
N PHE A 276 -7.19 11.98 -2.65
CA PHE A 276 -7.45 12.00 -4.08
C PHE A 276 -8.34 10.84 -4.53
N GLU A 277 -9.00 11.02 -5.67
CA GLU A 277 -9.74 9.97 -6.35
C GLU A 277 -8.93 9.45 -7.55
N LEU A 278 -8.87 8.13 -7.70
CA LEU A 278 -8.33 7.49 -8.88
C LEU A 278 -9.39 7.45 -9.98
N GLN A 279 -8.96 7.68 -11.21
CA GLN A 279 -9.77 7.53 -12.41
C GLN A 279 -9.52 6.18 -13.08
N PRO A 280 -10.49 5.61 -13.82
CA PRO A 280 -10.27 4.41 -14.62
C PRO A 280 -9.02 4.52 -15.49
N GLY A 281 -8.16 3.50 -15.41
CA GLY A 281 -6.88 3.41 -16.10
C GLY A 281 -5.69 3.97 -15.34
N GLN A 282 -5.89 4.72 -14.25
CA GLN A 282 -4.80 5.17 -13.42
C GLN A 282 -4.21 4.03 -12.59
N ILE A 283 -2.88 4.03 -12.49
CA ILE A 283 -2.14 3.07 -11.66
C ILE A 283 -1.43 3.84 -10.56
N TYR A 284 -1.74 3.51 -9.32
CA TYR A 284 -1.22 4.15 -8.14
C TYR A 284 -0.23 3.25 -7.42
N PHE A 285 0.93 3.75 -7.03
CA PHE A 285 1.90 3.03 -6.20
C PHE A 285 2.32 3.87 -4.99
N ILE A 286 2.55 3.20 -3.85
CA ILE A 286 3.16 3.76 -2.65
C ILE A 286 4.39 2.98 -2.21
N ASN A 287 5.27 3.66 -1.50
CA ASN A 287 6.27 3.05 -0.62
C ASN A 287 5.59 2.65 0.70
N ASN A 288 5.28 1.37 0.81
CA ASN A 288 4.57 0.77 1.93
C ASN A 288 5.41 0.69 3.22
N ARG A 289 6.72 0.99 3.15
CA ARG A 289 7.59 1.01 4.34
C ARG A 289 7.22 2.17 5.27
N TRP A 290 6.77 3.31 4.73
CA TRP A 290 6.54 4.51 5.53
C TRP A 290 5.32 5.34 5.12
N ILE A 291 4.66 5.05 3.99
CA ILE A 291 3.35 5.64 3.68
C ILE A 291 2.26 4.82 4.34
N LEU A 292 1.51 5.46 5.25
CA LEU A 292 0.24 4.92 5.70
C LEU A 292 -0.86 5.37 4.75
N HIS A 293 -1.72 4.43 4.37
CA HIS A 293 -2.80 4.69 3.43
C HIS A 293 -4.15 4.28 3.99
N ASN A 294 -5.20 4.95 3.53
CA ASN A 294 -6.60 4.69 3.85
C ASN A 294 -7.45 4.86 2.60
N ARG A 295 -8.68 4.34 2.64
CA ARG A 295 -9.73 4.58 1.67
C ARG A 295 -10.99 4.96 2.43
N THR A 296 -11.58 6.10 2.07
CA THR A 296 -12.88 6.53 2.61
C THR A 296 -13.98 5.51 2.30
N ALA A 297 -15.07 5.55 3.06
CA ALA A 297 -16.26 4.78 2.74
C ALA A 297 -16.78 5.13 1.34
N PHE A 298 -17.43 4.17 0.69
CA PHE A 298 -18.02 4.38 -0.62
C PHE A 298 -19.39 3.73 -0.76
N THR A 299 -20.15 4.18 -1.75
CA THR A 299 -21.40 3.57 -2.17
C THR A 299 -21.24 3.10 -3.60
N ASP A 300 -21.56 1.83 -3.83
CA ASP A 300 -21.46 1.21 -5.15
C ASP A 300 -22.70 1.46 -6.01
N HIS A 301 -22.54 1.16 -7.30
CA HIS A 301 -23.67 1.06 -8.23
C HIS A 301 -24.56 -0.15 -7.88
N PRO A 302 -25.89 -0.05 -8.08
CA PRO A 302 -26.76 -1.21 -7.91
C PRO A 302 -26.39 -2.32 -8.91
N GLU A 303 -26.04 -1.95 -10.14
CA GLU A 303 -25.56 -2.85 -11.18
C GLU A 303 -24.15 -3.37 -10.84
N THR A 304 -23.97 -4.69 -10.79
CA THR A 304 -22.74 -5.33 -10.30
C THR A 304 -21.54 -5.09 -11.20
N GLU A 305 -21.75 -4.96 -12.50
CA GLU A 305 -20.74 -4.67 -13.53
C GLU A 305 -20.22 -3.24 -13.48
N LEU A 306 -20.98 -2.31 -12.88
CA LEU A 306 -20.59 -0.92 -12.71
C LEU A 306 -19.91 -0.65 -11.36
N ARG A 307 -19.86 -1.64 -10.48
CA ARG A 307 -19.25 -1.49 -9.15
C ARG A 307 -17.76 -1.24 -9.22
N ARG A 308 -17.28 -0.55 -8.19
CA ARG A 308 -15.87 -0.24 -7.96
C ARG A 308 -15.04 -1.51 -8.07
N TYR A 309 -14.02 -1.45 -8.92
CA TYR A 309 -13.09 -2.55 -9.10
C TYR A 309 -11.68 -2.03 -9.28
N LEU A 310 -10.84 -2.32 -8.28
CA LEU A 310 -9.41 -2.10 -8.35
C LEU A 310 -8.70 -3.44 -8.29
N VAL A 311 -7.48 -3.48 -8.84
CA VAL A 311 -6.60 -4.66 -8.74
C VAL A 311 -5.33 -4.24 -8.02
N ARG A 312 -5.00 -4.96 -6.94
CA ARG A 312 -3.83 -4.68 -6.10
C ARG A 312 -2.66 -5.57 -6.48
N LEU A 313 -1.46 -5.00 -6.48
CA LEU A 313 -0.19 -5.69 -6.65
C LEU A 313 0.73 -5.34 -5.48
N TRP A 314 1.44 -6.34 -4.97
CA TRP A 314 2.51 -6.17 -4.00
C TRP A 314 3.84 -6.38 -4.69
N LEU A 315 4.81 -5.51 -4.44
CA LEU A 315 6.15 -5.60 -5.03
C LEU A 315 7.22 -5.50 -3.94
N GLN A 316 8.28 -6.29 -4.12
CA GLN A 316 9.56 -6.12 -3.45
C GLN A 316 10.47 -5.26 -4.33
N ALA A 317 11.16 -4.28 -3.75
CA ALA A 317 12.10 -3.47 -4.51
C ALA A 317 13.27 -4.34 -5.01
N THR A 318 13.62 -4.18 -6.29
CA THR A 318 14.85 -4.74 -6.88
C THR A 318 15.97 -3.73 -6.69
N THR A 319 16.46 -3.57 -5.47
CA THR A 319 17.67 -2.79 -5.20
C THR A 319 18.88 -3.38 -5.90
#